data_AF-A0A2K0TUN4-F1
#
_entry.id   AF-A0A2K0TUN4-F1
#
_cell.length_a   1.000
_cell.length_b   1.000
_cell.length_c   1.000
_cell.angle_alpha   90.00
_cell.angle_beta   90.00
_cell.angle_gamma   90.00
#
_symmetry.space_group_name_H-M   'P 1'
#
loop_
_entity.id
_entity.type
_entity.pdbx_description
1 polymer ?
#
loop_
_entity_poly.entity_id
_entity_poly.type
_entity_poly.pdbx_seq_one_letter_code
_entity_poly.pdbx_strand_id
1 'polypeptide(L)'
;MNEPPDSSWASFRRPLLRACPLSQQQIIWHDKLGYGVDGTVWKVEINGRFYALKVFWDNKAPDGMRYWGFQRECQNAALLQMIRSTVETPTEPIYLKGESKSWKDAARNLYAFSTEGS
;
A
#
# COMPACT_ATOMS: atom_id res chain seq x y z
N MET A 1 -3.34 17.90 2.83
CA MET A 1 -2.70 16.59 2.60
C MET A 1 -2.44 16.46 1.10
N ASN A 2 -1.47 17.23 0.57
CA ASN A 2 -1.31 17.46 -0.89
C ASN A 2 0.13 17.30 -1.39
N GLU A 3 1.07 16.88 -0.55
CA GLU A 3 2.45 16.70 -0.98
C GLU A 3 2.65 15.31 -1.59
N PRO A 4 3.49 15.16 -2.63
CA PRO A 4 3.87 13.85 -3.17
C PRO A 4 4.54 13.00 -2.07
N PRO A 5 4.52 11.66 -2.19
CA PRO A 5 5.20 10.81 -1.23
C PRO A 5 6.71 11.05 -1.32
N ASP A 6 7.41 10.95 -0.19
CA ASP A 6 8.85 10.78 -0.22
C ASP A 6 9.18 9.50 -0.99
N SER A 7 9.82 9.67 -2.13
CA SER A 7 10.18 8.59 -3.06
C SER A 7 11.66 8.20 -2.93
N SER A 8 12.30 8.51 -1.80
CA SER A 8 13.66 8.02 -1.50
C SER A 8 13.70 6.51 -1.33
N TRP A 9 14.82 5.89 -1.67
CA TRP A 9 15.04 4.45 -1.46
C TRP A 9 14.92 4.06 0.03
N ALA A 10 15.25 4.98 0.93
CA ALA A 10 15.02 4.79 2.36
C ALA A 10 13.54 4.56 2.67
N SER A 11 12.65 5.36 2.07
CA SER A 11 11.20 5.24 2.20
C SER A 11 10.65 3.99 1.51
N PHE A 12 11.16 3.61 0.34
CA PHE A 12 10.83 2.32 -0.29
C PHE A 12 11.22 1.10 0.57
N ARG A 13 12.33 1.16 1.31
CA ARG A 13 12.76 0.07 2.22
C ARG A 13 11.93 -0.01 3.51
N ARG A 14 11.29 1.09 3.91
CA ARG A 14 10.45 1.17 5.11
C ARG A 14 9.15 1.90 4.79
N PRO A 15 8.29 1.32 3.93
CA PRO A 15 7.13 2.03 3.41
C PRO A 15 6.10 2.21 4.51
N LEU A 16 5.69 3.46 4.73
CA LEU A 16 4.68 3.85 5.71
C LEU A 16 3.44 4.36 4.98
N LEU A 17 2.29 3.78 5.29
CA LEU A 17 1.02 4.23 4.72
C LEU A 17 0.65 5.58 5.32
N ARG A 18 0.29 6.53 4.47
CA ARG A 18 -0.15 7.86 4.92
C ARG A 18 -1.49 7.78 5.64
N ALA A 19 -1.75 8.77 6.48
CA ALA A 19 -3.01 8.89 7.18
C ALA A 19 -4.20 8.89 6.20
N CYS A 20 -5.17 8.03 6.45
CA CYS A 20 -6.41 8.00 5.67
C CYS A 20 -7.32 9.15 6.12
N PRO A 21 -7.73 10.08 5.23
CA PRO A 21 -8.61 11.19 5.58
C PRO A 21 -10.02 10.73 5.98
N LEU A 22 -10.39 9.48 5.66
CA LEU A 22 -11.68 8.89 6.01
C LEU A 22 -11.71 8.31 7.43
N SER A 23 -10.58 8.28 8.14
CA SER A 23 -10.45 7.61 9.45
C SER A 23 -11.31 8.21 10.58
N GLN A 24 -11.74 9.46 10.44
CA GLN A 24 -12.59 10.16 11.42
C GLN A 24 -14.07 10.21 11.01
N GLN A 25 -14.43 9.60 9.88
CA GLN A 25 -15.78 9.67 9.34
C GLN A 25 -16.64 8.51 9.84
N GLN A 26 -17.95 8.73 9.90
CA GLN A 26 -18.90 7.67 10.22
C GLN A 26 -18.90 6.61 9.11
N ILE A 27 -18.86 5.34 9.51
CA ILE A 27 -18.92 4.18 8.61
C ILE A 27 -20.31 3.56 8.72
N ILE A 28 -21.04 3.51 7.60
CA ILE A 28 -22.31 2.77 7.48
C ILE A 28 -22.00 1.41 6.86
N TRP A 29 -22.35 0.33 7.56
CA TRP A 29 -22.05 -1.03 7.14
C TRP A 29 -23.20 -1.63 6.32
N HIS A 30 -22.88 -2.32 5.23
CA HIS A 30 -23.84 -3.05 4.40
C HIS A 30 -23.46 -4.54 4.35
N ASP A 31 -23.39 -5.12 3.16
CA ASP A 31 -23.15 -6.54 2.95
C ASP A 31 -21.68 -6.94 3.16
N LYS A 32 -21.47 -8.14 3.71
CA LYS A 32 -20.17 -8.80 3.67
C LYS A 32 -19.92 -9.29 2.24
N LEU A 33 -18.85 -8.79 1.62
CA LEU A 33 -18.46 -9.14 0.25
C LEU A 33 -17.62 -10.43 0.20
N GLY A 34 -16.92 -10.75 1.28
CA GLY A 34 -16.11 -11.96 1.34
C GLY A 34 -15.29 -12.09 2.63
N TYR A 35 -14.52 -13.17 2.71
CA TYR A 35 -13.57 -13.43 3.78
C TYR A 35 -12.39 -14.27 3.29
N GLY A 36 -11.28 -14.24 4.01
CA GLY A 36 -10.09 -15.00 3.69
C GLY A 36 -9.17 -15.15 4.90
N VAL A 37 -7.91 -15.48 4.63
CA VAL A 37 -6.90 -15.78 5.66
C VAL A 37 -6.69 -14.61 6.63
N ASP A 38 -6.70 -13.37 6.14
CA ASP A 38 -6.35 -12.20 6.95
C ASP A 38 -7.55 -11.42 7.50
N GLY A 39 -8.76 -11.66 7.01
CA GLY A 39 -9.90 -10.83 7.37
C GLY A 39 -11.18 -11.07 6.59
N THR A 40 -12.14 -10.18 6.83
CA THR A 40 -13.35 -10.00 6.01
C THR A 40 -13.24 -8.76 5.13
N VAL A 41 -14.02 -8.72 4.06
CA VAL A 41 -14.25 -7.52 3.25
C VAL A 41 -15.73 -7.18 3.30
N TRP A 42 -16.04 -5.92 3.59
CA TRP A 42 -17.40 -5.40 3.70
C TRP A 42 -17.63 -4.29 2.69
N LYS A 43 -18.85 -4.21 2.16
CA LYS A 43 -19.34 -3.01 1.52
C LYS A 43 -19.73 -2.01 2.61
N VAL A 44 -19.13 -0.83 2.56
CA VAL A 44 -19.44 0.26 3.49
C VAL A 44 -19.74 1.54 2.74
N GLU A 45 -20.52 2.42 3.34
CA GLU A 45 -20.72 3.78 2.88
C GLU A 45 -20.02 4.76 3.83
N ILE A 46 -19.26 5.69 3.26
CA ILE A 46 -18.59 6.77 3.97
C ILE A 46 -18.84 8.05 3.16
N ASN A 47 -19.45 9.08 3.77
CA ASN A 47 -19.77 10.34 3.10
C ASN A 47 -20.56 10.18 1.78
N GLY A 48 -21.56 9.31 1.75
CA GLY A 48 -22.41 9.09 0.57
C GLY A 48 -21.76 8.28 -0.56
N ARG A 49 -20.56 7.73 -0.34
CA ARG A 49 -19.82 6.91 -1.32
C ARG A 49 -19.57 5.51 -0.81
N PHE A 50 -19.71 4.52 -1.68
CA PHE A 50 -19.46 3.12 -1.36
C PHE A 50 -17.98 2.75 -1.50
N TYR A 51 -17.49 1.97 -0.54
CA TYR A 51 -16.13 1.42 -0.48
C TYR A 51 -16.16 -0.06 -0.12
N ALA A 52 -15.10 -0.78 -0.52
CA ALA A 52 -14.76 -2.06 0.06
C ALA A 52 -13.82 -1.84 1.25
N LEU A 53 -14.24 -2.22 2.45
CA LEU A 53 -13.45 -2.10 3.68
C LEU A 53 -12.96 -3.47 4.12
N LYS A 54 -11.64 -3.67 4.13
CA LYS A 54 -11.01 -4.88 4.68
C LYS A 54 -10.88 -4.73 6.20
N VAL A 55 -11.46 -5.67 6.93
CA VAL A 55 -11.40 -5.78 8.39
C VAL A 55 -10.56 -6.99 8.73
N PHE A 56 -9.43 -6.76 9.40
CA PHE A 56 -8.47 -7.81 9.73
C PHE A 56 -8.90 -8.58 10.99
N TRP A 57 -8.57 -9.88 11.03
CA TRP A 57 -8.82 -10.70 12.23
C TRP A 57 -8.02 -10.18 13.43
N ASP A 58 -6.77 -9.83 13.19
CA ASP A 58 -5.84 -9.35 14.21
C ASP A 58 -5.74 -7.82 14.18
N ASN A 59 -6.18 -7.17 15.26
CA ASN A 59 -6.07 -5.72 15.45
C ASN A 59 -4.77 -5.28 16.16
N LYS A 60 -3.93 -6.25 16.54
CA LYS A 60 -2.61 -6.05 17.13
C LYS A 60 -1.60 -6.91 16.38
N ALA A 61 -0.35 -6.47 16.35
CA ALA A 61 0.71 -7.30 15.83
C ALA A 61 0.81 -8.59 16.66
N PRO A 62 0.86 -9.78 16.03
CA PRO A 62 1.07 -11.03 16.73
C PRO A 62 2.46 -11.03 17.39
N ASP A 63 2.61 -11.79 18.48
CA ASP A 63 3.88 -11.87 19.19
C ASP A 63 5.01 -12.43 18.31
N GLY A 64 6.21 -11.83 18.43
CA GLY A 64 7.42 -12.22 17.72
C GLY A 64 7.51 -11.69 16.28
N MET A 65 8.29 -12.37 15.43
CA MET A 65 8.47 -12.03 14.00
C MET A 65 7.41 -12.69 13.11
N ARG A 66 6.17 -12.86 13.59
CA ARG A 66 5.11 -13.52 12.80
C ARG A 66 4.53 -12.57 11.76
N TYR A 67 4.06 -13.16 10.66
CA TYR A 67 3.36 -12.44 9.59
C TYR A 67 2.16 -11.67 10.16
N TRP A 68 2.09 -10.36 9.87
CA TRP A 68 0.95 -9.51 10.21
C TRP A 68 0.32 -8.94 8.93
N GLY A 69 -0.83 -9.49 8.54
CA GLY A 69 -1.50 -9.16 7.27
C GLY A 69 -1.77 -7.65 7.13
N PHE A 70 -2.23 -6.99 8.20
CA PHE A 70 -2.48 -5.54 8.18
C PHE A 70 -1.23 -4.72 7.81
N GLN A 71 -0.10 -5.00 8.44
CA GLN A 71 1.15 -4.29 8.13
C GLN A 71 1.60 -4.52 6.69
N ARG A 72 1.52 -5.76 6.20
CA ARG A 72 1.94 -6.10 4.84
C ARG A 72 1.09 -5.39 3.79
N GLU A 73 -0.22 -5.35 3.98
CA GLU A 73 -1.14 -4.65 3.09
C GLU A 73 -0.90 -3.13 3.10
N CYS A 74 -0.67 -2.55 4.28
CA CYS A 74 -0.30 -1.13 4.40
C CYS A 74 1.02 -0.81 3.71
N GLN A 75 2.04 -1.67 3.87
CA GLN A 75 3.34 -1.53 3.19
C GLN A 75 3.18 -1.61 1.67
N ASN A 76 2.41 -2.57 1.16
CA ASN A 76 2.13 -2.70 -0.27
C ASN A 76 1.41 -1.47 -0.82
N ALA A 77 0.38 -0.98 -0.12
CA ALA A 77 -0.37 0.22 -0.52
C ALA A 77 0.54 1.47 -0.55
N ALA A 78 1.45 1.62 0.42
CA ALA A 78 2.42 2.70 0.43
C ALA A 78 3.42 2.61 -0.74
N LEU A 79 3.93 1.41 -1.06
CA LEU A 79 4.77 1.20 -2.25
C LEU A 79 4.04 1.59 -3.54
N LEU A 80 2.78 1.18 -3.69
CA LEU A 80 1.97 1.52 -4.86
C LEU A 80 1.73 3.03 -4.98
N GLN A 81 1.52 3.74 -3.87
CA GLN A 81 1.40 5.20 -3.88
C GLN A 81 2.69 5.88 -4.35
N MET A 82 3.86 5.39 -3.91
CA MET A 82 5.15 5.91 -4.36
C MET A 82 5.38 5.65 -5.85
N ILE A 83 5.20 4.39 -6.30
CA ILE A 83 5.31 4.01 -7.71
C ILE A 83 4.40 4.86 -8.59
N ARG A 84 3.13 5.02 -8.18
CA ARG A 84 2.16 5.84 -8.90
C ARG A 84 2.63 7.28 -9.02
N SER A 85 3.12 7.88 -7.93
CA SER A 85 3.62 9.25 -7.96
C SER A 85 4.80 9.41 -8.92
N THR A 86 5.76 8.47 -8.91
CA THR A 86 6.91 8.51 -9.83
C THR A 86 6.47 8.37 -11.29
N VAL A 87 5.47 7.52 -11.58
CA VAL A 87 4.94 7.30 -12.93
C VAL A 87 4.10 8.48 -13.44
N GLU A 88 3.37 9.17 -12.56
CA GLU A 88 2.53 10.32 -12.93
C GLU A 88 3.35 11.60 -13.17
N THR A 89 4.50 11.74 -12.53
CA THR A 89 5.40 12.90 -12.71
C THR A 89 6.87 12.47 -12.88
N PRO A 90 7.21 11.76 -13.97
CA PRO A 90 8.56 11.27 -14.19
C PRO A 90 9.50 12.43 -14.49
N THR A 91 10.63 12.50 -13.77
CA THR A 91 11.73 13.42 -14.10
C THR A 91 12.66 12.83 -15.16
N GLU A 92 12.80 11.50 -15.19
CA GLU A 92 13.62 10.71 -16.11
C GLU A 92 12.91 9.41 -16.50
N PRO A 93 13.30 8.74 -17.61
CA PRO A 93 12.74 7.44 -17.98
C PRO A 93 13.03 6.35 -16.93
N ILE A 94 12.00 5.57 -16.57
CA ILE A 94 12.11 4.46 -15.61
C ILE A 94 12.43 3.16 -16.37
N TYR A 95 13.62 2.60 -16.15
CA TYR A 95 14.05 1.36 -16.79
C TYR A 95 13.74 0.13 -15.93
N LEU A 96 12.88 -0.75 -16.43
CA LEU A 96 12.49 -1.98 -15.75
C LEU A 96 13.03 -3.21 -16.48
N LYS A 97 13.44 -4.22 -15.71
CA LYS A 97 13.71 -5.56 -16.25
C LYS A 97 12.38 -6.28 -16.45
N GLY A 98 11.96 -6.45 -17.70
CA GLY A 98 10.66 -7.05 -18.06
C GLY A 98 10.48 -8.50 -17.59
N GLU A 99 11.54 -9.31 -17.65
CA GLU A 99 11.54 -10.68 -17.09
C GLU A 99 12.25 -10.71 -15.72
N SER A 100 11.57 -10.25 -14.68
CA SER A 100 12.06 -10.38 -13.30
C SER A 100 11.92 -11.82 -12.81
N LYS A 101 13.00 -12.61 -12.88
CA LYS A 101 13.02 -14.03 -12.46
C LYS A 101 13.54 -14.24 -11.04
N SER A 102 13.94 -13.16 -10.36
CA SER A 102 14.55 -13.23 -9.04
C SER A 102 14.09 -12.09 -8.14
N TRP A 103 14.15 -12.33 -6.83
CA TRP A 103 13.93 -11.29 -5.83
C TRP A 103 14.86 -10.08 -6.05
N LYS A 104 16.11 -10.32 -6.44
CA LYS A 104 17.08 -9.26 -6.74
C LYS A 104 16.65 -8.40 -7.92
N ASP A 105 16.07 -9.01 -8.95
CA ASP A 105 15.52 -8.26 -10.09
C ASP A 105 14.29 -7.46 -9.71
N ALA A 106 13.39 -8.04 -8.91
CA ALA A 106 12.23 -7.30 -8.39
C ALA A 106 12.66 -6.12 -7.51
N ALA A 107 13.66 -6.30 -6.65
CA ALA A 107 14.19 -5.23 -5.81
C ALA A 107 14.85 -4.12 -6.65
N ARG A 108 15.55 -4.47 -7.75
CA ARG A 108 16.10 -3.48 -8.70
C ARG A 108 15.00 -2.72 -9.45
N ASN A 109 13.95 -3.41 -9.89
CA ASN A 109 12.80 -2.73 -10.50
C ASN A 109 12.14 -1.78 -9.51
N LEU A 110 12.02 -2.17 -8.24
CA LEU A 110 11.49 -1.29 -7.20
C LEU A 110 12.41 -0.08 -6.95
N TYR A 111 13.72 -0.29 -6.93
CA TYR A 111 14.73 0.78 -6.81
C TYR A 111 14.63 1.80 -7.95
N ALA A 112 14.33 1.36 -9.19
CA ALA A 112 14.18 2.26 -10.33
C ALA A 112 13.04 3.29 -10.18
N PHE A 113 12.09 3.08 -9.26
CA PHE A 113 11.05 4.05 -8.94
C PHE A 113 11.46 5.07 -7.87
N SER A 114 12.62 4.89 -7.24
CA SER A 114 13.13 5.80 -6.22
C SER A 114 13.96 6.92 -6.84
N THR A 115 14.09 8.04 -6.12
CA THR A 115 14.89 9.20 -6.56
C THR A 115 16.36 8.89 -6.87
N GLU A 116 16.90 7.84 -6.26
CA GLU A 116 18.28 7.38 -6.42
C GLU A 116 18.44 6.36 -7.56
N GLY A 117 17.34 5.80 -8.06
CA GLY A 117 17.32 4.84 -9.16
C GLY A 117 16.89 5.43 -10.50
N SER A 118 16.36 6.64 -10.49
CA SER A 118 16.08 7.50 -11.65
C SER A 118 17.33 8.26 -12.11
#